data_AF-A0A2M7PAN0-F1
#
_entry.id   AF-A0A2M7PAN0-F1
#
_cell.length_a   1.000
_cell.length_b   1.000
_cell.length_c   1.000
_cell.angle_alpha   90.00
_cell.angle_beta   90.00
_cell.angle_gamma   90.00
#
_symmetry.space_group_name_H-M   'P 1'
#
loop_
_entity.id
_entity.type
_entity.pdbx_description
1 polymer ?
#
loop_
_entity_poly.entity_id
_entity_poly.type
_entity_poly.pdbx_seq_one_letter_code
_entity_poly.pdbx_strand_id
1 'polypeptide(L)'
;MERKGHRSLNDFLGKAFGLIEDSDGLKRREAHGYSVPPECPYIPVAIKDKCTHCGACEEACIYGAITIGGEERFPSFNEGKCWSCGFCSGICPSGAKELRDRNDYNKTIWDNRGTAWPFKHGGIERIA
;
A
#
# COMPACT_ATOMS: atom_id res chain seq x y z
N MET A 1 -13.25 5.69 19.53
CA MET A 1 -14.11 4.81 18.68
C MET A 1 -15.07 5.63 17.83
N GLU A 2 -15.64 6.70 18.38
CA GLU A 2 -16.58 7.61 17.70
C GLU A 2 -16.04 8.24 16.41
N ARG A 3 -14.76 8.63 16.36
CA ARG A 3 -14.10 9.14 15.12
C ARG A 3 -14.19 8.15 13.95
N LYS A 4 -14.30 6.84 14.22
CA LYS A 4 -14.47 5.78 13.21
C LYS A 4 -15.94 5.35 13.06
N GLY A 5 -16.88 6.09 13.65
CA GLY A 5 -18.33 5.82 13.56
C GLY A 5 -18.86 4.76 14.54
N HIS A 6 -18.08 4.30 15.51
CA HIS A 6 -18.54 3.31 16.50
C HIS A 6 -18.89 4.00 17.83
N ARG A 7 -20.13 3.82 18.31
CA ARG A 7 -20.65 4.47 19.53
C ARG A 7 -20.46 3.59 20.77
N SER A 8 -20.28 2.28 20.59
CA SER A 8 -20.02 1.32 21.66
C SER A 8 -18.99 0.25 21.27
N LEU A 9 -18.50 -0.52 22.25
CA LEU A 9 -17.66 -1.70 21.98
C LEU A 9 -18.42 -2.74 21.14
N ASN A 10 -19.69 -2.97 21.45
CA ASN A 10 -20.55 -3.91 20.74
C ASN A 10 -20.75 -3.52 19.26
N ASP A 11 -20.69 -2.23 18.92
CA ASP A 11 -20.79 -1.74 17.53
C ASP A 11 -19.54 -2.06 16.69
N PHE A 12 -18.48 -2.54 17.32
CA PHE A 12 -17.20 -2.85 16.69
C PHE A 12 -16.90 -4.35 16.71
N LEU A 13 -17.30 -5.06 17.77
CA LEU A 13 -17.05 -6.49 17.93
C LEU A 13 -17.54 -7.27 16.70
N GLY A 14 -16.66 -8.12 16.17
CA GLY A 14 -16.96 -9.01 15.04
C GLY A 14 -16.89 -8.37 13.65
N LYS A 15 -16.74 -7.04 13.50
CA LYS A 15 -16.71 -6.40 12.18
C LYS A 15 -15.58 -6.85 11.27
N ALA A 16 -14.45 -7.30 11.84
CA ALA A 16 -13.33 -7.84 11.08
C ALA A 16 -13.47 -9.35 10.80
N PHE A 17 -14.33 -10.07 11.52
CA PHE A 17 -14.39 -11.55 11.44
C PHE A 17 -14.79 -12.04 10.05
N GLY A 18 -15.74 -11.37 9.40
CA GLY A 18 -16.13 -11.68 8.02
C GLY A 18 -15.09 -11.33 6.94
N LEU A 19 -13.97 -10.70 7.31
CA LEU A 19 -12.86 -10.40 6.41
C LEU A 19 -11.72 -11.44 6.52
N ILE A 20 -11.80 -12.35 7.50
CA ILE A 20 -10.80 -13.39 7.67
C ILE A 20 -11.05 -14.49 6.64
N GLU A 21 -10.03 -14.83 5.87
CA GLU A 21 -10.03 -15.89 4.86
C GLU A 21 -8.85 -16.83 5.10
N ASP A 22 -9.00 -18.10 4.72
CA ASP A 22 -7.89 -19.05 4.72
C ASP A 22 -6.89 -18.76 3.59
N SER A 23 -5.66 -19.25 3.76
CA SER A 23 -4.58 -19.04 2.80
C SER A 23 -4.90 -19.54 1.39
N ASP A 24 -5.67 -20.61 1.24
CA ASP A 24 -6.00 -21.14 -0.08
C ASP A 24 -7.09 -20.30 -0.75
N GLY A 25 -8.06 -19.81 0.01
CA GLY A 25 -9.04 -18.80 -0.44
C GLY A 25 -8.36 -17.53 -0.95
N LEU A 26 -7.42 -17.01 -0.16
CA LEU A 26 -6.66 -15.82 -0.54
C LEU A 26 -5.92 -16.02 -1.87
N LYS A 27 -5.16 -17.11 -2.00
CA LYS A 27 -4.40 -17.44 -3.22
C LYS A 27 -5.27 -17.61 -4.46
N ARG A 28 -6.48 -18.17 -4.33
CA ARG A 28 -7.43 -18.30 -5.46
C ARG A 28 -7.91 -16.95 -6.00
N ARG A 29 -7.88 -15.90 -5.17
CA ARG A 29 -8.34 -14.55 -5.53
C ARG A 29 -7.19 -13.59 -5.85
N GLU A 30 -5.94 -14.02 -5.71
CA GLU A 30 -4.78 -13.23 -6.13
C GLU A 30 -4.85 -12.98 -7.64
N ALA A 31 -4.78 -11.70 -8.03
CA ALA A 31 -4.85 -11.30 -9.43
C ALA A 31 -3.54 -11.60 -10.20
N HIS A 32 -2.43 -11.79 -9.49
CA HIS A 32 -1.11 -12.03 -10.06
C HIS A 32 -0.46 -13.22 -9.36
N GLY A 33 0.21 -14.08 -10.12
CA GLY A 33 0.98 -15.18 -9.56
C GLY A 33 2.23 -14.73 -8.81
N TYR A 34 2.91 -15.71 -8.20
CA TYR A 34 4.20 -15.50 -7.55
C TYR A 34 5.22 -14.94 -8.56
N SER A 35 5.75 -13.76 -8.25
CA SER A 35 6.67 -13.01 -9.11
C SER A 35 7.79 -12.43 -8.26
N VAL A 36 8.98 -12.34 -8.85
CA VAL A 36 10.19 -11.78 -8.24
C VAL A 36 10.57 -10.51 -9.00
N PRO A 37 11.46 -9.65 -8.47
CA PRO A 37 11.92 -8.49 -9.22
C PRO A 37 12.74 -8.93 -10.45
N PRO A 38 12.62 -8.24 -11.60
CA PRO A 38 11.81 -7.04 -11.87
C PRO A 38 10.33 -7.30 -12.22
N GLU A 39 9.87 -8.55 -12.26
CA GLU A 39 8.53 -8.94 -12.72
C GLU A 39 7.40 -8.70 -11.70
N CYS A 40 7.70 -8.25 -10.48
CA CYS A 40 6.66 -8.03 -9.47
C CYS A 40 5.57 -7.06 -9.98
N PRO A 41 4.27 -7.36 -9.82
CA PRO A 41 3.17 -6.75 -10.58
C PRO A 41 2.82 -5.32 -10.16
N TYR A 42 3.36 -4.84 -9.04
CA TYR A 42 3.01 -3.52 -8.51
C TYR A 42 4.22 -2.64 -8.31
N ILE A 43 4.06 -1.34 -8.54
CA ILE A 43 5.14 -0.37 -8.43
C ILE A 43 4.82 0.66 -7.35
N PRO A 44 5.82 1.05 -6.52
CA PRO A 44 5.64 2.09 -5.53
C PRO A 44 5.78 3.47 -6.17
N VAL A 45 4.71 4.25 -6.20
CA VAL A 45 4.72 5.63 -6.73
C VAL A 45 4.70 6.64 -5.59
N ALA A 46 5.43 7.74 -5.74
CA ALA A 46 5.44 8.84 -4.79
C ALA A 46 4.70 10.05 -5.39
N ILE A 47 3.74 10.61 -4.66
CA ILE A 47 2.96 11.78 -5.06
C ILE A 47 3.72 13.03 -4.61
N LYS A 48 4.21 13.82 -5.58
CA LYS A 48 5.06 14.99 -5.31
C LYS A 48 4.44 15.95 -4.32
N ASP A 49 3.16 16.31 -4.52
CA ASP A 49 2.46 17.31 -3.71
C ASP A 49 2.18 16.89 -2.26
N LYS A 50 2.29 15.59 -1.94
CA LYS A 50 2.10 15.07 -0.58
C LYS A 50 3.40 14.71 0.12
N CYS A 51 4.51 14.64 -0.62
CA CYS A 51 5.77 14.18 -0.07
C CYS A 51 6.37 15.25 0.85
N THR A 52 6.75 14.85 2.06
CA THR A 52 7.41 15.73 3.02
C THR A 52 8.92 15.53 3.09
N HIS A 53 9.49 14.71 2.19
CA HIS A 53 10.92 14.39 2.13
C HIS A 53 11.48 13.80 3.45
N CYS A 54 10.64 13.13 4.24
CA CYS A 54 10.99 12.68 5.58
C CYS A 54 11.92 11.46 5.67
N GLY A 55 12.19 10.73 4.58
CA GLY A 55 13.09 9.58 4.62
C GLY A 55 12.45 8.23 4.96
N ALA A 56 11.25 8.21 5.57
CA ALA A 56 10.67 6.99 6.15
C ALA A 56 10.50 5.82 5.15
N CYS A 57 10.27 6.11 3.86
CA CYS A 57 10.15 5.06 2.85
C CYS A 57 11.50 4.40 2.49
N GLU A 58 12.60 5.13 2.54
CA GLU A 58 13.96 4.59 2.35
C GLU A 58 14.33 3.67 3.50
N GLU A 59 14.16 4.14 4.75
CA GLU A 59 14.47 3.38 5.96
C GLU A 59 13.65 2.07 6.05
N ALA A 60 12.37 2.11 5.66
CA ALA A 60 11.51 0.93 5.68
C ALA A 60 11.83 -0.09 4.56
N CYS A 61 12.65 0.26 3.58
CA CYS A 61 12.92 -0.63 2.44
C CYS A 61 14.05 -1.61 2.73
N ILE A 62 13.70 -2.79 3.26
CA ILE A 62 14.67 -3.86 3.57
C ILE A 62 15.48 -4.36 2.36
N TYR A 63 15.01 -4.09 1.13
CA TYR A 63 15.68 -4.50 -0.11
C TYR A 63 16.61 -3.43 -0.69
N GLY A 64 16.67 -2.23 -0.07
CA GLY A 64 17.43 -1.10 -0.61
C GLY A 64 16.97 -0.71 -2.02
N ALA A 65 15.67 -0.81 -2.30
CA ALA A 65 15.06 -0.47 -3.58
C ALA A 65 14.69 1.02 -3.68
N ILE A 66 14.81 1.76 -2.59
CA ILE A 66 14.46 3.18 -2.49
C ILE A 66 15.70 3.94 -2.07
N THR A 67 15.99 5.05 -2.74
CA THR A 67 17.08 5.96 -2.35
C THR A 67 16.57 7.40 -2.36
N ILE A 68 16.89 8.15 -1.32
CA ILE A 68 16.59 9.58 -1.22
C ILE A 68 17.91 10.35 -1.31
N GLY A 69 18.06 11.12 -2.38
CA GLY A 69 19.27 11.89 -2.63
C GLY A 69 19.03 13.04 -3.60
N GLY A 70 20.12 13.72 -3.98
CA GLY A 70 20.07 14.90 -4.84
C GLY A 70 19.46 16.13 -4.17
N GLU A 71 19.38 17.22 -4.92
CA GLU A 71 18.83 18.50 -4.44
C GLU A 71 17.33 18.42 -4.14
N GLU A 72 16.57 17.66 -4.93
CA GLU A 72 15.12 17.54 -4.75
C GLU A 72 14.72 16.66 -3.54
N ARG A 73 15.66 15.88 -2.98
CA ARG A 73 15.41 14.87 -1.91
C ARG A 73 14.17 14.03 -2.16
N PHE A 74 13.86 13.72 -3.41
CA PHE A 74 12.69 12.94 -3.81
C PHE A 74 13.08 11.47 -3.98
N PRO A 75 12.24 10.49 -3.56
CA PRO A 75 12.62 9.10 -3.61
C PRO A 75 12.75 8.59 -5.05
N SER A 76 13.87 7.95 -5.34
CA SER A 76 14.13 7.19 -6.56
C SER A 76 13.96 5.69 -6.28
N PHE A 77 13.50 4.94 -7.28
CA PHE A 77 13.12 3.53 -7.13
C PHE A 77 13.93 2.65 -8.08
N ASN A 78 14.54 1.60 -7.55
CA ASN A 78 15.16 0.54 -8.33
C ASN A 78 14.17 -0.62 -8.48
N GLU A 79 13.54 -0.72 -9.65
CA GLU A 79 12.53 -1.75 -9.92
C GLU A 79 13.09 -3.17 -9.90
N GLY A 80 14.37 -3.36 -10.26
CA GLY A 80 15.06 -4.65 -10.17
C GLY A 80 15.29 -5.15 -8.74
N LYS A 81 14.99 -4.33 -7.73
CA LYS A 81 15.06 -4.71 -6.30
C LYS A 81 13.71 -4.66 -5.60
N CYS A 82 12.68 -4.12 -6.24
CA CYS A 82 11.40 -3.86 -5.58
C CYS A 82 10.49 -5.10 -5.60
N TRP A 83 10.21 -5.66 -4.42
CA TRP A 83 9.34 -6.83 -4.24
C TRP A 83 7.84 -6.50 -4.13
N SER A 84 7.42 -5.27 -4.46
CA SER A 84 6.01 -4.83 -4.40
C SER A 84 5.31 -5.01 -3.04
N CYS A 85 6.06 -5.17 -1.94
CA CYS A 85 5.50 -5.50 -0.62
C CYS A 85 4.66 -4.40 0.04
N GLY A 86 4.79 -3.15 -0.43
CA GLY A 86 3.97 -2.03 0.03
C GLY A 86 4.36 -1.41 1.38
N PHE A 87 5.42 -1.85 2.05
CA PHE A 87 5.85 -1.26 3.34
C PHE A 87 6.07 0.26 3.26
N CYS A 88 6.65 0.75 2.17
CA CYS A 88 6.83 2.18 1.95
C CYS A 88 5.51 2.96 1.89
N SER A 89 4.43 2.36 1.38
CA SER A 89 3.08 2.94 1.41
C SER A 89 2.50 2.90 2.83
N GLY A 90 2.66 1.76 3.51
CA GLY A 90 2.20 1.55 4.89
C GLY A 90 2.76 2.54 5.91
N ILE A 91 4.06 2.82 5.82
CA ILE A 91 4.77 3.67 6.79
C ILE A 91 4.67 5.17 6.47
N CYS A 92 4.26 5.55 5.26
CA CYS A 92 4.32 6.94 4.82
C CYS A 92 3.34 7.82 5.61
N PRO A 93 3.82 8.75 6.46
CA PRO A 93 2.96 9.48 7.38
C PRO A 93 2.05 10.49 6.67
N SER A 94 2.48 11.02 5.51
CA SER A 94 1.68 11.95 4.71
C SER A 94 0.78 11.26 3.68
N GLY A 95 0.83 9.92 3.58
CA GLY A 95 0.09 9.18 2.56
C GLY A 95 0.53 9.53 1.13
N ALA A 96 1.80 9.90 0.94
CA ALA A 96 2.37 10.24 -0.36
C ALA A 96 2.78 9.01 -1.18
N LYS A 97 2.71 7.81 -0.61
CA LYS A 97 3.14 6.56 -1.25
C LYS A 97 1.94 5.68 -1.58
N GLU A 98 1.88 5.25 -2.83
CA GLU A 98 0.86 4.32 -3.35
C GLU A 98 1.55 3.13 -4.03
N LEU A 99 0.91 1.97 -4.00
CA LEU A 99 1.18 0.89 -4.95
C LEU A 99 0.22 1.03 -6.13
N ARG A 100 0.75 0.99 -7.34
CA ARG A 100 0.00 1.00 -8.60
C ARG A 100 0.30 -0.23 -9.42
N ASP A 101 -0.59 -0.55 -10.34
CA ASP A 101 -0.42 -1.66 -11.29
C ASP A 101 0.78 -1.35 -12.21
N ARG A 102 1.67 -2.33 -12.41
CA ARG A 102 2.83 -2.15 -13.30
C ARG A 102 2.42 -1.90 -14.74
N ASN A 103 1.31 -2.48 -15.19
CA ASN A 103 0.84 -2.34 -16.56
C ASN A 103 -0.08 -1.13 -16.74
N ASP A 104 -0.61 -0.57 -15.65
CA ASP A 104 -1.44 0.64 -15.66
C ASP A 104 -1.13 1.53 -14.46
N TYR A 105 -0.28 2.54 -14.69
CA TYR A 105 0.18 3.47 -13.66
C TYR A 105 -0.94 4.38 -13.12
N ASN A 106 -2.12 4.40 -13.73
CA ASN A 106 -3.28 5.13 -13.23
C ASN A 106 -4.14 4.28 -12.29
N LYS A 107 -3.95 2.96 -12.30
CA LYS A 107 -4.67 2.03 -11.43
C LYS A 107 -3.97 1.88 -10.09
N THR A 108 -4.48 2.57 -9.08
CA THR A 108 -4.03 2.42 -7.69
C THR A 108 -4.49 1.08 -7.12
N ILE A 109 -3.53 0.24 -6.73
CA ILE A 109 -3.75 -1.05 -6.08
C ILE A 109 -3.92 -0.85 -4.58
N TRP A 110 -3.10 0.01 -3.97
CA TRP A 110 -3.18 0.30 -2.54
C TRP A 110 -2.59 1.66 -2.19
N ASP A 111 -3.34 2.46 -1.43
CA ASP A 111 -2.99 3.82 -0.99
C ASP A 111 -2.85 3.91 0.54
N ASN A 112 -2.52 2.78 1.20
CA ASN A 112 -2.47 2.64 2.65
C ASN A 112 -3.83 2.84 3.36
N ARG A 113 -4.95 2.68 2.65
CA ARG A 113 -6.30 2.74 3.23
C ARG A 113 -7.08 1.48 2.95
N GLY A 114 -7.49 0.82 4.03
CA GLY A 114 -8.21 -0.45 3.94
C GLY A 114 -7.37 -1.53 3.27
N THR A 115 -8.06 -2.48 2.63
CA THR A 115 -7.44 -3.59 1.90
C THR A 115 -7.07 -3.18 0.46
N ALA A 116 -5.98 -3.76 -0.04
CA ALA A 116 -5.55 -3.58 -1.43
C ALA A 116 -6.54 -4.22 -2.42
N TRP A 117 -6.58 -3.73 -3.66
CA TRP A 117 -7.23 -4.45 -4.76
C TRP A 117 -6.50 -5.79 -5.01
N PRO A 118 -7.17 -6.91 -5.35
CA PRO A 118 -8.61 -7.09 -5.58
C PRO A 118 -9.44 -7.33 -4.30
N PHE A 119 -8.80 -7.36 -3.14
CA PHE A 119 -9.42 -7.65 -1.84
C PHE A 119 -10.17 -6.46 -1.22
N LYS A 120 -10.41 -5.40 -1.99
CA LYS A 120 -11.07 -4.19 -1.50
C LYS A 120 -12.55 -4.47 -1.25
N HIS A 121 -12.96 -4.50 0.02
CA HIS A 121 -14.36 -4.66 0.40
C HIS A 121 -15.08 -3.30 0.32
N GLY A 122 -16.30 -3.29 -0.22
CA GLY A 122 -17.03 -2.07 -0.60
C GLY A 122 -17.06 -0.96 0.47
N GLY A 123 -16.67 0.25 0.06
CA GLY A 123 -17.24 1.49 0.57
C GLY A 123 -16.62 2.15 1.81
N ILE A 124 -15.31 2.05 2.06
CA ILE A 124 -14.67 3.10 2.87
C ILE A 124 -14.33 4.24 1.90
N GLU A 125 -15.35 5.05 1.59
CA GLU A 125 -15.12 6.33 0.91
C GLU A 125 -14.09 7.13 1.70
N ARG A 126 -13.24 7.88 0.97
CA ARG A 126 -12.23 8.76 1.57
C ARG A 126 -12.92 9.63 2.62
N ILE A 127 -12.71 9.34 3.91
CA ILE A 127 -13.02 10.31 4.95
C ILE A 127 -12.05 11.46 4.68
N ALA A 128 -12.61 12.55 4.15
CA ALA A 128 -11.92 13.82 3.94
C ALA A 128 -11.42 14.37 5.26
#